data_AF-A0A8C7EVY5-F1
#
_entry.id   AF-A0A8C7EVY5-F1
#
_cell.length_a   1.000
_cell.length_b   1.000
_cell.length_c   1.000
_cell.angle_alpha   90.00
_cell.angle_beta   90.00
_cell.angle_gamma   90.00
#
_symmetry.space_group_name_H-M   'P 1'
#
loop_
_entity.id
_entity.type
_entity.pdbx_description
1 polymer ?
#
loop_
_entity_poly.entity_id
_entity_poly.type
_entity_poly.pdbx_seq_one_letter_code
_entity_poly.pdbx_strand_id
1 'polypeptide(L)' 'MLGTFPGCLADQLVLKRRANQLEICALVLRQLPAHKFYFLVGYSETLLSHFYKCPVRLHLQTVPSKVVYKYI' A
#
# COMPACT_ATOMS: atom_id res chain seq x y z
N MET A 1 4.45 -4.97 -3.48
CA MET A 1 3.30 -4.84 -2.55
C MET A 1 2.36 -6.03 -2.56
N LEU A 2 2.14 -6.72 -3.70
CA LEU A 2 1.23 -7.88 -3.75
C LEU A 2 1.64 -9.01 -2.80
N GLY A 3 2.94 -9.27 -2.65
CA GLY A 3 3.47 -10.25 -1.70
C GLY A 3 3.55 -9.75 -0.24
N THR A 4 3.72 -8.45 -0.01
CA THR A 4 3.81 -7.89 1.35
C THR A 4 2.43 -7.72 2.00
N PHE A 5 1.38 -7.51 1.18
CA PHE A 5 -0.02 -7.43 1.63
C PHE A 5 -0.85 -8.55 0.97
N PRO A 6 -0.64 -9.81 1.36
CA PRO A 6 -1.32 -10.95 0.72
C PRO A 6 -2.83 -10.89 0.97
N GLY A 7 -3.62 -11.01 -0.10
CA GLY A 7 -5.10 -11.04 -0.04
C GLY A 7 -5.77 -9.71 0.35
N CYS A 8 -4.99 -8.69 0.72
CA CYS A 8 -5.52 -7.45 1.28
C CYS A 8 -5.67 -6.33 0.26
N LEU A 9 -5.00 -6.39 -0.90
CA LEU A 9 -5.14 -5.35 -1.92
C LEU A 9 -6.51 -5.45 -2.59
N ALA A 10 -7.32 -4.40 -2.44
CA ALA A 10 -8.65 -4.34 -3.05
C ALA A 10 -8.56 -4.03 -4.56
N ASP A 11 -7.56 -3.23 -4.95
CA ASP A 11 -7.35 -2.77 -6.32
C ASP A 11 -5.85 -2.64 -6.63
N GLN A 12 -5.52 -2.24 -7.86
CA GLN A 12 -4.16 -1.95 -8.29
C GLN A 12 -3.55 -0.77 -7.52
N LEU A 13 -2.22 -0.74 -7.49
CA LEU A 13 -1.46 0.29 -6.79
C LEU A 13 -1.40 1.56 -7.63
N VAL A 14 -1.50 2.71 -6.97
CA VAL A 14 -1.27 4.01 -7.61
C VAL A 14 0.09 4.52 -7.15
N LEU A 15 1.03 4.61 -8.09
CA LEU A 15 2.37 5.12 -7.85
C LEU A 15 2.44 6.61 -8.24
N LYS A 16 2.87 7.45 -7.31
CA LYS A 16 3.11 8.87 -7.54
C LYS A 16 4.56 9.18 -7.24
N ARG A 17 5.19 9.98 -8.08
CA ARG A 17 6.55 10.48 -7.85
C ARG A 17 6.50 12.00 -7.75
N ARG A 18 6.91 12.53 -6.60
CA ARG A 18 6.96 13.98 -6.34
C ARG A 18 8.40 14.34 -5.97
N ALA A 19 9.09 15.01 -6.89
CA ALA A 19 10.53 15.25 -6.78
C ALA A 19 11.29 13.93 -6.47
N ASN A 20 12.11 13.91 -5.41
CA ASN A 20 12.82 12.71 -4.97
C ASN A 20 11.94 11.74 -4.16
N GLN A 21 10.72 12.12 -3.78
CA GLN A 21 9.85 11.27 -2.96
C GLN A 21 9.00 10.34 -3.84
N LEU A 22 8.95 9.07 -3.43
CA LEU A 22 8.07 8.06 -4.03
C LEU A 22 6.89 7.83 -3.08
N GLU A 23 5.70 8.11 -3.56
CA GLU A 23 4.45 7.89 -2.84
C GLU A 23 3.71 6.70 -3.41
N ILE A 24 3.49 5.69 -2.57
CA ILE A 24 2.75 4.48 -2.93
C ILE A 24 1.38 4.58 -2.29
N CYS A 25 0.34 4.71 -3.10
CA CYS A 25 -1.05 4.69 -2.64
C CYS A 25 -1.66 3.30 -2.89
N ALA A 26 -2.23 2.70 -1.85
CA ALA A 26 -2.87 1.39 -1.93
C ALA A 26 -4.26 1.41 -1.29
N LEU A 27 -5.21 0.77 -1.98
CA LEU A 27 -6.54 0.45 -1.45
C LEU A 27 -6.50 -0.94 -0.82
N VAL A 28 -6.85 -1.02 0.46
CA VAL A 28 -6.65 -2.23 1.26
C VAL A 28 -7.93 -2.67 1.96
N LEU A 29 -8.19 -3.97 1.99
CA LEU A 29 -9.30 -4.61 2.70
C LEU A 29 -8.99 -4.75 4.19
N ARG A 30 -10.03 -4.67 5.03
CA ARG A 30 -9.93 -4.79 6.50
C ARG A 30 -9.81 -6.23 6.99
N GLN A 31 -8.95 -7.03 6.37
CA GLN A 31 -8.76 -8.44 6.72
C GLN A 31 -7.78 -8.67 7.87
N LEU A 32 -6.76 -7.81 8.01
CA LEU A 32 -5.78 -7.89 9.09
C LEU A 32 -6.07 -6.89 10.21
N PRO A 33 -5.60 -7.18 11.43
CA PRO A 33 -5.66 -6.22 12.52
C PRO A 33 -4.71 -5.03 12.27
N ALA A 34 -5.08 -3.85 12.77
CA ALA A 34 -4.39 -2.59 12.50
C ALA A 34 -2.89 -2.61 12.87
N HIS A 35 -2.50 -3.29 13.94
CA HIS A 35 -1.09 -3.34 14.37
C HIS A 35 -0.17 -4.00 13.32
N LYS A 36 -0.65 -5.03 12.61
CA LYS A 36 0.10 -5.67 11.51
C LYS A 36 0.24 -4.73 10.32
N PHE A 37 -0.80 -3.93 10.03
CA PHE A 37 -0.71 -2.91 8.98
C PHE A 37 0.36 -1.86 9.30
N TYR A 38 0.37 -1.30 10.51
CA TYR A 38 1.39 -0.32 10.88
C TYR A 38 2.81 -0.91 10.84
N PHE A 39 2.99 -2.18 11.25
CA PHE A 39 4.26 -2.87 11.12
C PHE A 39 4.69 -3.01 9.64
N LEU A 40 3.81 -3.51 8.78
CA LEU A 40 4.10 -3.70 7.36
C LEU A 40 4.37 -2.38 6.63
N VAL A 41 3.68 -1.29 7.01
CA VAL A 41 3.94 0.06 6.51
C VAL A 41 5.37 0.48 6.87
N GLY A 42 5.75 0.44 8.15
CA GLY A 42 7.11 0.83 8.56
C GLY A 42 8.21 -0.06 7.93
N TYR A 43 7.97 -1.37 7.87
CA TYR A 43 8.88 -2.32 7.20
C TYR A 43 9.10 -1.97 5.72
N SER A 44 8.01 -1.68 4.99
CA SER A 44 8.11 -1.42 3.56
C SER A 44 8.63 -0.03 3.24
N GLU A 45 8.26 1.01 4.01
CA GLU A 45 8.83 2.36 3.85
C GLU A 45 10.35 2.36 4.06
N THR A 46 10.82 1.71 5.13
CA THR A 46 12.26 1.65 5.45
C THR A 46 13.03 0.85 4.40
N LEU A 47 12.60 -0.38 4.09
CA LEU A 47 13.28 -1.24 3.12
C LEU A 47 13.33 -0.58 1.73
N LEU A 48 12.21 -0.04 1.25
CA LEU A 48 12.16 0.60 -0.07
C LEU A 48 12.98 1.89 -0.09
N SER A 49 13.02 2.66 1.00
CA SER A 49 13.87 3.85 1.07
C SER A 49 15.36 3.50 1.01
N HIS A 50 15.78 2.43 1.70
CA HIS A 50 17.16 1.95 1.63
C HIS A 50 17.52 1.31 0.29
N PHE A 51 16.56 0.67 -0.38
CA PHE A 51 16.76 0.02 -1.67
C PHE A 51 16.84 1.04 -2.81
N TYR A 52 15.87 1.96 -2.89
CA TYR A 52 15.80 2.97 -3.96
C TYR A 52 16.61 4.24 -3.67
N LYS A 53 17.22 4.35 -2.47
CA LYS A 53 18.01 5.53 -2.03
C LYS A 53 17.21 6.83 -2.09
N CYS A 54 15.90 6.75 -1.91
CA CYS A 54 14.99 7.88 -1.95
C CYS A 54 13.93 7.77 -0.85
N PRO A 55 13.35 8.88 -0.35
CA PRO A 55 12.31 8.82 0.66
C PRO A 55 11.04 8.19 0.05
N VAL A 56 10.61 7.07 0.61
CA VAL A 56 9.37 6.37 0.22
C VAL A 56 8.31 6.57 1.29
N ARG A 57 7.10 6.92 0.87
CA ARG A 57 5.95 7.10 1.76
C ARG A 57 4.76 6.27 1.28
N LEU A 58 4.14 5.55 2.21
CA LEU A 58 3.00 4.68 1.95
C LEU A 58 1.70 5.30 2.47
N HIS A 59 0.73 5.39 1.57
CA HIS A 59 -0.62 5.86 1.85
C HIS A 59 -1.59 4.69 1.71
N LEU A 60 -2.14 4.24 2.83
CA LEU A 60 -3.15 3.18 2.86
C LEU A 60 -4.54 3.79 3.05
N GLN A 61 -5.48 3.40 2.20
CA GLN A 61 -6.88 3.69 2.39
C GLN A 61 -7.64 2.37 2.57
N THR A 62 -8.34 2.23 3.70
CA THR A 62 -9.08 0.99 4.00
C THR A 62 -10.48 1.02 3.41
N VAL A 63 -10.88 -0.07 2.78
CA VAL A 63 -12.21 -0.27 2.19
C VAL A 63 -12.82 -1.56 2.78
N PRO A 64 -14.12 -1.58 3.11
CA PRO A 64 -14.76 -2.78 3.66
C PRO A 64 -14.83 -3.95 2.66
N SER A 65 -15.05 -3.67 1.37
CA SER A 65 -15.17 -4.67 0.31
C SER A 65 -14.54 -4.14 -1.00
N LYS A 66 -14.29 -5.04 -1.97
CA LYS A 66 -13.79 -4.64 -3.28
C LYS A 66 -14.84 -3.78 -4.00
N VAL A 67 -14.44 -2.61 -4.47
CA VAL A 67 -15.34 -1.68 -5.16
C VAL A 67 -15.69 -2.25 -6.53
N VAL A 68 -16.97 -2.53 -6.76
CA VAL A 68 -17.47 -3.03 -8.04
C VAL A 68 -17.95 -1.85 -8.86
N TYR A 69 -17.38 -1.67 -10.06
CA TYR A 69 -17.82 -0.62 -11.00
C TYR A 69 -19.06 -1.05 -11.81
N LYS A 70 -19.05 -2.28 -12.36
CA LYS A 70 -20.15 -2.85 -13.15
C LYS A 70 -20.10 -4.39 -13.13
N TYR A 71 -21.24 -5.02 -13.38
CA TYR A 71 -21.35 -6.47 -13.65
C TYR A 71 -21.44 -6.64 -15.18
N ILE A 72 -20.48 -7.35 -15.76
CA ILE A 72 -20.40 -7.64 -17.21
C ILE A 72 -20.94 -9.04 -17.44
#